data_AF-A0AAD6H2E3-F1
#
_entry.id   AF-A0AAD6H2E3-F1
#
_cell.length_a   1.000
_cell.length_b   1.000
_cell.length_c   1.000
_cell.angle_alpha   90.00
_cell.angle_beta   90.00
_cell.angle_gamma   90.00
#
_symmetry.space_group_name_H-M   'P 1'
#
loop_
_entity.id
_entity.type
_entity.pdbx_description
1 polymer ?
#
loop_
_entity_poly.entity_id
_entity_poly.type
_entity_poly.pdbx_seq_one_letter_code
_entity_poly.pdbx_strand_id
1 'polypeptide(L)'
;MASPALSLLSSLPVDHKNATNDEPCGAPSEAILVHCDLGISRSPTIVVAYLMRKLRMQKVDVLNFVQSKQIVKPSPNLTRQLQVWKEVGYQVWENEDRTVPKAPYKAFLEDRAAVLEKRGLTGNEPLAP
;
A
#
# COMPACT_ATOMS: atom_id res chain seq x y z
N MET A 1 12.18 14.88 10.43
CA MET A 1 12.32 15.73 9.23
C MET A 1 12.08 14.84 8.03
N ALA A 2 11.04 15.06 7.24
CA ALA A 2 10.83 14.29 6.01
C ALA A 2 11.97 14.55 5.03
N SER A 3 12.37 13.54 4.24
CA SER A 3 13.43 13.68 3.24
C SER A 3 13.14 14.85 2.27
N PRO A 4 14.13 15.71 1.95
CA PRO A 4 13.94 16.94 1.15
C PRO A 4 13.30 16.71 -0.24
N ALA A 5 13.35 15.47 -0.74
CA ALA A 5 12.72 15.08 -2.00
C ALA A 5 11.19 15.25 -2.00
N LEU A 6 10.50 15.13 -0.86
CA LEU A 6 9.03 15.09 -0.81
C LEU A 6 8.36 16.46 -0.63
N SER A 7 9.06 17.41 -0.02
CA SER A 7 8.54 18.76 0.25
C SER A 7 8.38 19.63 -1.00
N LEU A 8 8.99 19.24 -2.13
CA LEU A 8 8.98 19.97 -3.40
C LEU A 8 8.11 19.30 -4.49
N LEU A 9 7.56 18.12 -4.24
CA LEU A 9 6.80 17.38 -5.24
C LEU A 9 5.32 17.80 -5.23
N SER A 10 4.93 18.59 -6.24
CA SER A 10 3.51 18.84 -6.57
C SER A 10 2.84 17.59 -7.18
N SER A 11 3.64 16.67 -7.71
CA SER A 11 3.24 15.40 -8.31
C SER A 11 4.35 14.36 -8.11
N LEU A 12 4.02 13.06 -8.13
CA LEU A 12 5.03 11.99 -8.01
C LEU A 12 5.95 12.02 -9.24
N PRO A 13 7.27 11.74 -9.11
CA PRO A 13 8.12 11.56 -10.27
C PRO A 13 7.63 10.34 -11.05
N VAL A 14 6.97 10.58 -12.18
CA VAL A 14 6.59 9.53 -13.13
C VAL A 14 7.74 9.39 -14.10
N ASP A 15 8.54 8.34 -13.96
CA ASP A 15 9.44 7.91 -15.04
C ASP A 15 8.58 7.49 -16.24
N HIS A 16 8.39 8.41 -17.19
CA HIS A 16 7.84 8.09 -18.50
C HIS A 16 8.88 7.32 -19.33
N LYS A 17 9.12 6.05 -18.98
CA LYS A 17 9.80 5.12 -19.88
C LYS A 17 8.78 4.49 -20.81
N ASN A 18 8.28 5.28 -21.76
CA ASN A 18 7.78 4.79 -23.04
C ASN A 18 8.25 5.80 -24.09
N ALA A 19 9.44 5.55 -24.62
CA ALA A 19 9.91 6.18 -25.83
C ALA A 19 9.21 5.50 -27.01
N THR A 20 8.06 6.04 -27.40
CA THR A 20 7.54 5.89 -28.77
C THR A 20 7.43 7.30 -29.33
N ASN A 21 8.12 7.53 -30.44
CA ASN A 21 8.10 8.78 -31.19
C ASN A 21 6.71 8.97 -31.78
N ASP A 22 5.79 9.58 -31.04
CA ASP A 22 4.53 10.07 -31.59
C ASP A 22 4.17 11.38 -30.89
N GLU A 23 3.86 12.39 -31.72
CA GLU A 23 3.21 13.68 -31.51
C GLU A 23 2.75 14.06 -30.08
N PRO A 24 2.88 15.34 -29.66
CA PRO A 24 2.36 15.82 -28.38
C PRO A 24 0.83 15.88 -28.39
N CYS A 25 0.18 14.73 -28.24
CA CYS A 25 -1.24 14.64 -28.00
C CYS A 25 -1.49 15.01 -26.53
N GLY A 26 -2.08 16.18 -26.30
CA GLY A 26 -2.44 16.74 -24.99
C GLY A 26 -3.52 15.96 -24.24
N ALA A 27 -3.34 14.66 -24.05
CA ALA A 27 -4.17 13.88 -23.16
C ALA A 27 -3.89 14.33 -21.71
N PRO A 28 -4.91 14.76 -20.94
CA PRO A 28 -4.72 15.10 -19.55
C PRO A 28 -4.20 13.88 -18.79
N SER A 29 -3.18 14.08 -17.96
CA SER A 29 -2.66 13.06 -17.06
C SER A 29 -3.81 12.48 -16.26
N GLU A 30 -4.05 11.18 -16.40
CA GLU A 30 -5.21 10.50 -15.81
C GLU A 30 -5.07 10.46 -14.28
N ALA A 31 -6.00 11.11 -13.57
CA ALA A 31 -5.97 11.18 -12.11
C ALA A 31 -6.69 9.96 -11.50
N ILE A 32 -6.04 9.28 -10.56
CA ILE A 32 -6.61 8.11 -9.86
C ILE A 32 -7.08 8.52 -8.46
N LEU A 33 -8.38 8.36 -8.19
CA LEU A 33 -8.97 8.52 -6.85
C LEU A 33 -8.95 7.19 -6.09
N VAL A 34 -8.34 7.16 -4.90
CA VAL A 34 -8.39 6.01 -3.98
C VAL A 34 -9.17 6.40 -2.73
N HIS A 35 -10.33 5.79 -2.50
CA HIS A 35 -11.20 6.13 -1.36
C HIS A 35 -11.65 4.90 -0.56
N CYS A 36 -12.11 5.16 0.66
CA CYS A 36 -12.90 4.27 1.51
C CYS A 36 -13.91 5.14 2.27
N ASP A 37 -14.79 4.55 3.07
CA ASP A 37 -15.93 5.27 3.66
C ASP A 37 -15.55 6.57 4.40
N LEU A 38 -14.54 6.51 5.28
CA LEU A 38 -14.08 7.68 6.04
C LEU A 38 -12.78 8.30 5.52
N GLY A 39 -12.11 7.68 4.55
CA GLY A 39 -10.80 8.15 4.08
C GLY A 39 -9.65 8.10 5.10
N ILE A 40 -9.82 7.43 6.25
CA ILE A 40 -8.86 7.46 7.39
C ILE A 40 -7.96 6.22 7.48
N SER A 41 -8.46 5.04 7.10
CA SER A 41 -7.80 3.76 7.41
C SER A 41 -7.44 2.96 6.15
N ARG A 42 -8.42 2.38 5.46
CA ARG A 42 -8.20 1.52 4.27
C ARG A 42 -7.52 2.27 3.12
N SER A 43 -8.13 3.34 2.60
CA SER A 43 -7.58 4.07 1.44
C SER A 43 -6.20 4.67 1.68
N PRO A 44 -5.90 5.41 2.77
CA PRO A 44 -4.55 5.92 2.97
C PRO A 44 -3.51 4.81 3.19
N THR A 45 -3.91 3.66 3.74
CA THR A 45 -3.00 2.51 3.86
C THR A 45 -2.55 2.02 2.49
N ILE A 46 -3.46 1.94 1.52
CA ILE A 46 -3.13 1.55 0.14
C ILE A 46 -2.21 2.57 -0.51
N VAL A 47 -2.49 3.87 -0.33
CA VAL A 47 -1.61 4.96 -0.82
C VAL A 47 -0.21 4.83 -0.21
N VAL A 48 -0.10 4.61 1.10
CA VAL A 48 1.18 4.39 1.78
C VAL A 48 1.90 3.15 1.21
N ALA A 49 1.21 2.02 1.06
CA ALA A 49 1.79 0.80 0.50
C ALA A 49 2.31 0.99 -0.93
N TYR A 50 1.58 1.74 -1.75
CA TYR A 50 1.97 2.09 -3.11
C TYR A 50 3.22 2.97 -3.11
N LEU A 51 3.25 4.05 -2.32
CA LEU A 51 4.39 4.97 -2.24
C LEU A 51 5.64 4.28 -1.70
N MET A 52 5.50 3.40 -0.70
CA MET A 52 6.61 2.56 -0.20
C MET A 52 7.22 1.73 -1.35
N ARG A 53 6.39 1.08 -2.17
CA ARG A 53 6.86 0.26 -3.30
C ARG A 53 7.46 1.12 -4.42
N LYS A 54 6.76 2.18 -4.84
CA LYS A 54 7.10 3.00 -6.00
C LYS A 54 8.35 3.84 -5.75
N LEU A 55 8.45 4.46 -4.57
CA LEU A 55 9.54 5.37 -4.22
C LEU A 55 10.65 4.71 -3.40
N ARG A 56 10.47 3.43 -3.01
CA ARG A 56 11.42 2.68 -2.15
C ARG A 56 11.77 3.42 -0.84
N MET A 57 10.85 4.23 -0.34
CA MET A 57 11.02 5.02 0.87
C MET A 57 10.71 4.21 2.13
N GLN A 58 11.30 4.63 3.25
CA GLN A 58 10.99 4.04 4.55
C GLN A 58 9.54 4.31 4.94
N LYS A 59 8.91 3.32 5.58
CA LYS A 59 7.51 3.38 6.03
C LYS A 59 7.19 4.66 6.81
N VAL A 60 8.09 5.09 7.69
CA VAL A 60 7.91 6.27 8.54
C VAL A 60 7.86 7.55 7.71
N ASP A 61 8.74 7.70 6.71
CA ASP A 61 8.78 8.89 5.86
C ASP A 61 7.53 9.00 5.00
N VAL A 62 7.09 7.87 4.43
CA VAL A 62 5.85 7.81 3.64
C VAL A 62 4.63 8.11 4.51
N LEU A 63 4.56 7.54 5.72
CA LEU A 63 3.46 7.82 6.64
C LEU A 63 3.40 9.29 7.01
N ASN A 64 4.53 9.89 7.38
CA ASN A 64 4.62 11.32 7.72
C ASN A 64 4.19 12.19 6.54
N PHE A 65 4.59 11.82 5.32
CA PHE A 65 4.19 12.53 4.11
C PHE A 65 2.68 12.48 3.86
N VAL A 66 2.07 11.30 3.91
CA VAL A 66 0.61 11.18 3.70
C VAL A 66 -0.15 11.86 4.84
N GLN A 67 0.34 11.75 6.09
CA GLN A 67 -0.23 12.42 7.26
C GLN A 67 -0.16 13.95 7.19
N SER A 68 0.80 14.51 6.45
CA SER A 68 0.86 15.95 6.20
C SER A 68 -0.26 16.47 5.29
N LYS A 69 -0.95 15.57 4.57
CA LYS A 69 -2.00 15.91 3.59
C LYS A 69 -3.40 15.48 4.05
N GLN A 70 -3.50 14.43 4.86
CA GLN A 70 -4.77 13.89 5.34
C GLN A 70 -4.61 13.12 6.66
N ILE A 71 -5.72 12.85 7.32
CA ILE A 71 -5.74 12.00 8.51
C ILE A 71 -5.48 10.54 8.11
N VAL A 72 -4.52 9.90 8.77
CA VAL A 72 -4.19 8.48 8.55
C VAL A 72 -4.13 7.76 9.90
N LYS A 73 -5.06 6.83 10.10
CA LYS A 73 -5.14 5.98 11.28
C LYS A 73 -5.52 4.55 10.87
N PRO A 74 -4.58 3.76 10.34
CA PRO A 74 -4.80 2.36 10.01
C PRO A 74 -5.22 1.56 11.25
N SER A 75 -6.01 0.51 11.04
CA SER A 75 -6.25 -0.48 12.11
C SER A 75 -4.94 -1.22 12.44
N PRO A 76 -4.80 -1.81 13.64
CA PRO A 76 -3.61 -2.59 13.98
C PRO A 76 -3.30 -3.70 12.96
N ASN A 77 -4.33 -4.31 12.38
CA ASN A 77 -4.17 -5.31 11.34
C ASN A 77 -3.59 -4.73 10.04
N LEU A 78 -4.07 -3.58 9.59
CA LEU A 78 -3.52 -2.89 8.41
C LEU A 78 -2.07 -2.42 8.64
N THR A 79 -1.75 -1.95 9.85
CA THR A 79 -0.37 -1.62 10.22
C THR A 79 0.55 -2.84 10.15
N ARG A 80 0.08 -4.01 10.62
CA ARG A 80 0.82 -5.27 10.49
C ARG A 80 0.99 -5.69 9.04
N GLN A 81 -0.05 -5.56 8.21
CA GLN A 81 0.02 -5.85 6.78
C GLN A 81 1.05 -4.97 6.07
N LEU A 82 1.13 -3.66 6.38
CA LEU A 82 2.17 -2.77 5.84
C LEU A 82 3.58 -3.20 6.23
N GLN A 83 3.76 -3.75 7.42
CA GLN A 83 5.05 -4.26 7.88
C GLN A 83 5.45 -5.50 7.07
N VAL A 84 4.55 -6.48 6.95
CA VAL A 84 4.76 -7.68 6.12
C VAL A 84 5.03 -7.29 4.67
N TRP A 85 4.29 -6.31 4.13
CA TRP A 85 4.48 -5.80 2.77
C TRP A 85 5.91 -5.29 2.50
N LYS A 86 6.52 -4.62 3.49
CA LYS A 86 7.93 -4.21 3.43
C LYS A 86 8.86 -5.42 3.48
N GLU A 87 8.63 -6.36 4.41
CA GLU A 87 9.49 -7.53 4.63
C GLU A 87 9.54 -8.48 3.43
N VAL A 88 8.42 -8.65 2.73
CA VAL A 88 8.37 -9.46 1.49
C VAL A 88 8.95 -8.73 0.27
N GLY A 89 9.44 -7.50 0.43
CA GLY A 89 10.01 -6.70 -0.65
C GLY A 89 8.97 -6.27 -1.69
N TYR A 90 7.72 -6.06 -1.27
CA TYR A 90 6.59 -5.67 -2.13
C TYR A 90 6.19 -6.74 -3.17
N GLN A 91 6.48 -8.00 -2.86
CA GLN A 91 6.09 -9.18 -3.63
C GLN A 91 5.85 -10.34 -2.65
N VAL A 92 4.58 -10.69 -2.42
CA VAL A 92 4.17 -11.64 -1.37
C VAL A 92 4.35 -13.12 -1.74
N TRP A 93 4.54 -13.41 -3.03
CA TRP A 93 4.75 -14.77 -3.57
C TRP A 93 6.20 -14.98 -4.01
N GLU A 94 6.72 -16.19 -3.84
CA GLU A 94 8.05 -16.59 -4.33
C GLU A 94 8.01 -16.94 -5.83
N ASN A 95 6.89 -17.48 -6.31
CA ASN A 95 6.72 -17.92 -7.69
C ASN A 95 5.68 -17.07 -8.46
N GLU A 96 5.76 -17.13 -9.78
CA GLU A 96 4.87 -16.39 -10.69
C GLU A 96 3.42 -16.88 -10.62
N ASP A 97 3.21 -18.17 -10.33
CA ASP A 97 1.86 -18.77 -10.20
C ASP A 97 1.14 -18.33 -8.91
N ARG A 98 1.81 -17.58 -8.03
CA ARG A 98 1.24 -17.03 -6.78
C ARG A 98 0.69 -18.10 -5.84
N THR A 99 1.37 -19.23 -5.75
CA THR A 99 0.97 -20.36 -4.91
C THR A 99 1.83 -20.54 -3.67
N VAL A 100 3.10 -20.11 -3.73
CA VAL A 100 4.06 -20.24 -2.62
C VAL A 100 4.26 -18.88 -1.96
N PRO A 101 3.69 -18.63 -0.76
CA PRO A 101 3.85 -17.37 -0.07
C PRO A 101 5.27 -17.25 0.53
N LYS A 102 5.84 -16.05 0.51
CA LYS A 102 7.11 -15.78 1.20
C LYS A 102 6.96 -16.00 2.70
N ALA A 103 8.04 -16.38 3.38
CA ALA A 103 8.01 -16.72 4.80
C ALA A 103 7.32 -15.67 5.71
N PRO A 104 7.56 -14.34 5.58
CA PRO A 104 6.86 -13.36 6.41
C PRO A 104 5.35 -13.32 6.16
N TYR A 105 4.93 -13.49 4.90
CA TYR A 105 3.51 -13.52 4.53
C TYR A 105 2.85 -14.82 4.99
N LYS A 106 3.56 -15.96 4.87
CA LYS A 106 3.09 -17.25 5.38
C LYS A 106 2.82 -17.19 6.89
N ALA A 107 3.77 -16.70 7.67
CA ALA A 107 3.59 -16.53 9.12
C ALA A 107 2.40 -15.59 9.44
N PHE A 108 2.22 -14.52 8.66
CA PHE A 108 1.06 -13.65 8.82
C PHE A 108 -0.27 -14.38 8.61
N LEU A 109 -0.35 -15.25 7.59
CA LEU A 109 -1.55 -16.04 7.29
C LEU A 109 -1.85 -17.06 8.37
N GLU A 110 -0.84 -17.78 8.86
CA GLU A 110 -0.96 -18.77 9.95
C GLU A 110 -1.46 -18.12 11.24
N ASP A 111 -0.86 -17.00 11.66
CA ASP A 111 -1.31 -16.24 12.82
C ASP A 111 -2.76 -15.78 12.68
N ARG A 112 -3.12 -15.29 11.48
CA ARG A 112 -4.48 -14.82 11.20
C ARG A 112 -5.49 -15.98 11.25
N ALA A 113 -5.14 -17.14 10.69
CA ALA A 113 -5.97 -18.33 10.73
C ALA A 113 -6.24 -18.77 12.17
N ALA A 114 -5.20 -18.82 13.01
CA ALA A 114 -5.33 -19.16 14.43
C ALA A 114 -6.20 -18.14 15.20
N VAL A 115 -6.12 -16.85 14.88
CA VAL A 115 -6.98 -15.82 15.50
C VAL A 115 -8.45 -15.98 15.08
N LEU A 116 -8.70 -16.31 13.81
CA LEU A 116 -10.05 -16.51 13.29
C LEU A 116 -10.69 -17.77 13.88
N GLU A 117 -9.95 -18.88 13.93
CA GLU A 117 -10.39 -20.14 14.54
C GLU A 117 -10.81 -19.93 16.01
N LYS A 118 -9.96 -19.26 16.80
CA LYS A 118 -10.27 -18.93 18.21
C LYS A 118 -11.53 -18.08 18.38
N ARG A 119 -11.92 -17.33 17.34
CA ARG A 119 -13.10 -16.48 17.35
C ARG A 119 -14.32 -17.13 16.68
N GLY A 120 -14.19 -18.34 16.16
CA GLY A 120 -15.23 -19.00 15.38
C GLY A 120 -15.57 -18.26 14.08
N LEU A 121 -14.61 -17.53 13.52
CA LEU A 121 -14.77 -16.74 12.30
C LEU A 121 -14.11 -17.43 11.11
N THR A 122 -14.69 -17.23 9.94
CA THR A 122 -14.17 -17.64 8.63
C THR A 122 -13.27 -16.58 8.00
N GLY A 123 -13.44 -15.30 8.39
CA GLY A 123 -12.77 -14.16 7.78
C GLY A 123 -13.46 -13.63 6.52
N ASN A 124 -14.58 -14.23 6.11
CA ASN A 124 -15.43 -13.81 4.99
C ASN A 124 -16.80 -13.34 5.47
N GLU A 125 -16.89 -12.91 6.73
CA GLU A 125 -18.14 -12.36 7.26
C GLU A 125 -18.54 -11.10 6.48
N PRO A 126 -19.85 -10.85 6.31
CA PRO A 126 -20.30 -9.60 5.72
C PRO A 126 -19.79 -8.43 6.56
N LEU A 127 -19.41 -7.34 5.88
CA LEU A 127 -19.06 -6.10 6.57
C LEU A 127 -20.25 -5.69 7.43
N ALA A 128 -20.00 -5.37 8.69
CA ALA A 128 -21.03 -4.83 9.56
C ALA A 128 -21.64 -3.58 8.88
N PRO A 129 -22.97 -3.43 8.90
CA PRO A 129 -23.66 -2.31 8.27
C PRO A 129 -23.22 -0.96 8.83
#